data_AF-A0A0T5NQ58-F1
#
_entry.id   AF-A0A0T5NQ58-F1
#
_cell.length_a   1.000
_cell.length_b   1.000
_cell.length_c   1.000
_cell.angle_alpha   90.00
_cell.angle_beta   90.00
_cell.angle_gamma   90.00
#
_symmetry.space_group_name_H-M   'P 1'
#
loop_
_entity.id
_entity.type
_entity.pdbx_description
1 polymer ?
#
loop_
_entity_poly.entity_id
_entity_poly.type
_entity_poly.pdbx_seq_one_letter_code
_entity_poly.pdbx_strand_id
1 'polypeptide(L)'
;MWPNARTSVMGGEQAAKVLRLVREGQAGTSMYDDEREAFERPIRDDYEAKGTPVHAAARLWVDAVIAPDETRNWLTLGLALARSTPKKCTQFGVFRM
;
A
#
# COMPACT_ATOMS: atom_id res chain seq x y z
N MET A 1 -9.14 7.38 1.55
CA MET A 1 -7.67 7.55 1.45
C MET A 1 -7.35 9.00 1.16
N TRP A 2 -6.25 9.56 1.67
CA TRP A 2 -5.82 10.92 1.30
C TRP A 2 -5.04 10.94 -0.03
N PRO A 3 -4.95 12.08 -0.74
CA PRO A 3 -4.32 12.14 -2.06
C PRO A 3 -2.81 11.90 -2.04
N ASN A 4 -2.15 12.17 -0.91
CA ASN A 4 -0.72 11.97 -0.71
C ASN A 4 -0.36 10.57 -0.18
N ALA A 5 -1.34 9.75 0.19
CA ALA A 5 -1.07 8.41 0.70
C ALA A 5 -0.51 7.49 -0.40
N ARG A 6 0.16 6.41 0.01
CA ARG A 6 0.63 5.33 -0.85
C ARG A 6 0.20 3.99 -0.24
N THR A 7 -0.14 3.01 -1.06
CA THR A 7 -0.51 1.66 -0.62
C THR A 7 0.16 0.60 -1.49
N SER A 8 0.84 -0.35 -0.85
CA SER A 8 1.56 -1.44 -1.51
C SER A 8 1.89 -2.51 -0.47
N VAL A 9 2.32 -3.70 -0.93
CA VAL A 9 2.74 -4.79 -0.04
C VAL A 9 4.01 -4.43 0.78
N MET A 10 4.89 -3.61 0.19
CA MET A 10 6.08 -3.03 0.81
C MET A 10 6.49 -1.76 0.06
N GLY A 11 7.47 -1.01 0.56
CA GLY A 11 7.98 0.18 -0.15
C GLY A 11 8.64 -0.20 -1.50
N GLY A 12 8.46 0.63 -2.54
CA GLY A 12 9.02 0.36 -3.87
C GLY A 12 10.55 0.21 -3.87
N GLU A 13 11.25 1.03 -3.09
CA GLU A 13 12.71 0.92 -2.90
C GLU A 13 13.11 -0.42 -2.27
N GLN A 14 12.33 -0.88 -1.28
CA GLN A 14 12.57 -2.15 -0.61
C GLN A 14 12.36 -3.31 -1.58
N ALA A 15 11.27 -3.28 -2.36
CA ALA A 15 10.97 -4.30 -3.36
C ALA A 15 12.07 -4.40 -4.41
N ALA A 16 12.49 -3.25 -4.97
CA ALA A 16 13.54 -3.19 -5.97
C ALA A 16 14.86 -3.77 -5.46
N LYS A 17 15.29 -3.35 -4.27
CA LYS A 17 16.52 -3.83 -3.63
C LYS A 17 16.47 -5.32 -3.33
N VAL A 18 15.37 -5.84 -2.77
CA VAL A 18 15.24 -7.27 -2.46
C VAL A 18 15.28 -8.11 -3.72
N LEU A 19 14.56 -7.71 -4.77
CA LEU A 19 14.55 -8.42 -6.05
C LEU A 19 15.93 -8.41 -6.70
N ARG A 20 16.68 -7.31 -6.60
CA ARG A 20 18.07 -7.24 -7.06
C ARG A 20 18.96 -8.23 -6.30
N LEU A 21 18.89 -8.22 -4.96
CA LEU A 21 19.71 -9.12 -4.12
C LEU A 21 19.41 -10.60 -4.40
N VAL A 22 18.15 -10.96 -4.63
CA VAL A 22 17.76 -12.32 -5.04
C VAL A 22 18.39 -12.68 -6.38
N ARG A 23 18.34 -11.77 -7.37
CA ARG A 23 18.91 -11.99 -8.70
C ARG A 23 20.43 -12.13 -8.68
N GLU A 24 21.15 -11.27 -7.95
CA GLU A 24 22.60 -11.38 -7.76
C GLU A 24 22.97 -12.70 -7.05
N GLY A 25 22.21 -13.09 -6.02
CA GLY A 25 22.39 -14.35 -5.31
C GLY A 25 22.19 -15.59 -6.20
N GLN A 26 21.24 -15.55 -7.14
CA GLN A 26 21.02 -16.63 -8.12
C GLN A 26 22.09 -16.67 -9.21
N ALA A 27 22.57 -15.51 -9.66
CA ALA A 27 23.62 -15.42 -10.68
C ALA A 27 25.02 -15.71 -10.13
N GLY A 28 25.19 -15.69 -8.80
CA GLY A 28 26.49 -15.83 -8.13
C GLY A 28 27.46 -14.67 -8.41
N THR A 29 26.98 -13.58 -8.99
CA THR A 29 27.76 -12.40 -9.41
C THR A 29 27.01 -11.13 -9.06
N SER A 30 27.77 -10.08 -8.71
CA SER A 30 27.21 -8.76 -8.43
C SER A 30 27.05 -7.95 -9.71
N MET A 31 25.97 -7.18 -9.79
CA MET A 31 25.77 -6.21 -10.86
C MET A 31 26.64 -4.97 -10.64
N TYR A 32 27.06 -4.32 -11.73
CA TYR A 32 27.64 -2.98 -11.68
C TYR A 32 26.56 -1.94 -11.39
N ASP A 33 26.92 -0.80 -10.82
CA ASP A 33 25.95 0.18 -10.33
C ASP A 33 24.96 0.67 -11.40
N ASP A 34 25.41 0.84 -12.65
CA ASP A 34 24.54 1.21 -13.78
C ASP A 34 23.50 0.11 -14.11
N GLU A 35 23.90 -1.16 -14.02
CA GLU A 35 23.02 -2.30 -14.23
C GLU A 35 22.02 -2.45 -13.07
N ARG A 36 22.46 -2.15 -11.84
CA ARG A 36 21.58 -2.14 -10.66
C ARG A 36 20.49 -1.11 -10.82
N GLU A 37 20.86 0.11 -11.19
CA GLU A 37 19.90 1.19 -11.41
C GLU A 37 18.95 0.87 -12.56
N ALA A 38 19.47 0.31 -13.67
CA ALA A 38 18.63 -0.12 -14.79
C ALA A 38 17.64 -1.24 -14.41
N PHE A 39 18.01 -2.11 -13.46
CA PHE A 39 17.13 -3.17 -12.96
C PHE A 39 16.11 -2.68 -11.93
N GLU A 40 16.54 -1.84 -10.99
CA GLU A 40 15.72 -1.38 -9.87
C GLU A 40 14.71 -0.30 -10.29
N ARG A 41 15.08 0.61 -11.20
CA ARG A 41 14.22 1.70 -11.68
C ARG A 41 12.83 1.25 -12.16
N PRO A 42 12.67 0.29 -13.09
CA PRO A 42 11.35 -0.12 -13.54
C PRO A 42 10.48 -0.72 -12.42
N ILE A 43 11.10 -1.33 -11.41
CA ILE A 43 10.36 -1.87 -10.24
C ILE A 43 9.84 -0.71 -9.38
N ARG A 44 10.67 0.31 -9.14
CA ARG A 44 10.26 1.51 -8.40
C ARG A 44 9.13 2.24 -9.12
N ASP A 45 9.26 2.42 -10.43
CA ASP A 45 8.26 3.09 -11.27
C ASP A 45 6.92 2.34 -11.24
N ASP A 46 6.95 1.01 -11.30
CA ASP A 46 5.74 0.18 -11.19
C ASP A 46 5.03 0.35 -9.84
N TYR A 47 5.80 0.36 -8.75
CA TYR A 47 5.27 0.57 -7.40
C TYR A 47 4.72 1.98 -7.22
N GLU A 48 5.38 3.01 -7.76
CA GLU A 48 4.90 4.39 -7.67
C GLU A 48 3.60 4.57 -8.46
N ALA A 49 3.52 4.01 -9.67
CA ALA A 49 2.33 4.08 -10.51
C ALA A 49 1.13 3.32 -9.88
N LYS A 50 1.38 2.14 -9.32
CA LYS A 50 0.33 1.29 -8.73
C LYS A 50 0.00 1.62 -7.28
N GLY A 51 0.88 2.35 -6.59
CA GLY A 51 0.71 2.70 -5.19
C GLY A 51 -0.16 3.92 -4.93
N THR A 52 -0.59 4.62 -5.97
CA THR A 52 -1.35 5.87 -5.84
C THR A 52 -2.77 5.66 -5.31
N PRO A 53 -3.37 6.66 -4.63
CA PRO A 53 -4.78 6.58 -4.20
C PRO A 53 -5.75 6.41 -5.37
N VAL A 54 -5.43 6.99 -6.53
CA VAL A 54 -6.23 6.85 -7.76
C VAL A 54 -6.20 5.41 -8.26
N HIS A 55 -5.02 4.77 -8.24
CA HIS A 55 -4.89 3.37 -8.64
C HIS A 55 -5.72 2.44 -7.73
N ALA A 56 -5.70 2.70 -6.42
CA ALA A 56 -6.47 1.97 -5.42
C ALA A 56 -7.98 2.17 -5.57
N ALA A 57 -8.44 3.43 -5.74
CA ALA A 57 -9.85 3.77 -5.90
C ALA A 57 -10.45 3.21 -7.21
N ALA A 58 -9.68 3.23 -8.32
CA ALA A 58 -10.10 2.61 -9.58
C ALA A 58 -10.35 1.10 -9.48
N ARG A 59 -9.91 0.47 -8.39
CA ARG A 59 -10.06 -0.97 -8.09
C ARG A 59 -10.91 -1.24 -6.85
N LEU A 60 -11.55 -0.21 -6.29
CA LEU A 60 -12.38 -0.32 -5.09
C LEU A 60 -11.65 -0.89 -3.87
N TRP A 61 -10.33 -0.73 -3.78
CA TRP A 61 -9.60 -1.08 -2.56
C TRP A 61 -9.91 -0.10 -1.42
N VAL A 62 -10.40 1.08 -1.77
CA VAL A 62 -10.86 2.14 -0.88
C VAL A 62 -12.15 2.72 -1.45
N ASP A 63 -13.07 3.13 -0.58
CA ASP A 63 -14.36 3.66 -1.00
C ASP A 63 -14.26 5.05 -1.63
N ALA A 64 -13.28 5.85 -1.21
CA ALA A 64 -13.06 7.21 -1.72
C ALA A 64 -11.62 7.70 -1.51
N VAL A 65 -11.19 8.60 -2.40
CA VAL A 65 -10.06 9.52 -2.16
C VAL A 65 -10.65 10.86 -1.73
N ILE A 66 -10.28 11.35 -0.55
CA ILE A 66 -10.91 12.51 0.09
C ILE A 66 -9.86 13.58 0.38
N ALA A 67 -10.26 14.85 0.40
CA ALA A 67 -9.37 15.92 0.83
C ALA A 67 -9.09 15.80 2.34
N PRO A 68 -7.85 16.07 2.82
CA PRO A 68 -7.50 15.86 4.23
C PRO A 68 -8.36 16.64 5.23
N ASP A 69 -8.78 17.85 4.88
CA ASP A 69 -9.65 18.73 5.66
C ASP A 69 -11.10 18.22 5.75
N GLU A 70 -11.56 17.40 4.79
CA GLU A 70 -12.88 16.79 4.81
C GLU A 70 -12.98 15.55 5.72
N THR A 71 -11.86 15.07 6.26
CA THR A 71 -11.79 13.83 7.07
C THR A 71 -12.85 13.78 8.18
N ARG A 72 -13.05 14.91 8.89
CA ARG A 72 -14.04 15.00 9.98
C ARG A 72 -15.47 14.74 9.48
N ASN A 73 -15.82 15.28 8.31
CA ASN A 73 -17.16 15.15 7.74
C ASN A 73 -17.43 13.70 7.32
N TRP A 74 -16.46 13.09 6.63
CA TRP A 74 -16.53 11.68 6.22
C TRP A 74 -16.68 10.74 7.42
N LEU A 75 -15.88 10.92 8.48
CA LEU A 75 -15.98 10.10 9.69
C LEU A 75 -17.31 10.29 10.41
N THR A 76 -17.78 11.53 10.51
CA THR A 76 -19.05 11.83 11.19
C THR A 76 -20.24 11.20 10.47
N LEU A 77 -20.25 11.28 9.13
CA LEU A 77 -21.26 10.62 8.31
C LEU A 77 -21.21 9.09 8.48
N GLY A 78 -20.02 8.49 8.36
CA GLY A 78 -19.85 7.04 8.51
C GLY A 78 -20.30 6.52 9.88
N LEU A 79 -19.96 7.24 10.96
CA LEU A 79 -20.41 6.90 12.31
C LEU A 79 -21.93 7.06 12.49
N ALA A 80 -22.53 8.10 11.92
CA ALA A 80 -23.97 8.30 11.97
C ALA A 80 -24.73 7.17 11.26
N LEU A 81 -24.21 6.70 10.11
CA LEU A 81 -24.74 5.56 9.37
C LEU A 81 -24.53 4.24 10.11
N ALA A 82 -23.35 4.01 10.70
CA ALA A 82 -23.08 2.78 11.45
C ALA A 82 -23.93 2.65 12.74
N ARG A 83 -24.35 3.78 13.33
CA ARG A 83 -25.15 3.81 14.56
C ARG A 83 -26.50 3.10 14.43
N SER A 84 -27.08 3.02 13.23
CA SER A 84 -28.39 2.37 13.02
C SER A 84 -28.34 0.85 13.08
N THR A 85 -27.15 0.24 13.20
CA THR A 85 -26.99 -1.22 13.27
C THR A 85 -26.91 -1.71 14.72
N PRO A 86 -27.58 -2.83 15.08
CA PRO A 86 -27.43 -3.43 16.41
C PRO A 86 -25.98 -3.78 16.74
N LYS A 87 -25.58 -3.53 17.99
CA LYS A 87 -24.26 -3.91 18.49
C LYS A 87 -24.13 -5.43 18.51
N LYS A 88 -22.97 -5.94 18.07
CA LYS A 88 -22.64 -7.38 18.11
C LYS A 88 -21.65 -7.66 19.23
N CYS A 89 -21.81 -8.79 19.91
CA CYS A 89 -20.78 -9.27 20.83
C CYS A 89 -19.53 -9.67 20.03
N THR A 90 -18.34 -9.29 20.53
CA THR A 90 -17.07 -9.67 19.90
C THR A 90 -16.58 -10.98 20.50
N GLN A 91 -16.39 -11.99 19.67
CA GLN A 91 -15.76 -13.25 20.05
C GLN A 91 -14.37 -13.29 19.43
N PHE A 92 -13.33 -13.35 20.26
CA PHE A 92 -11.96 -13.42 19.80
C PHE A 92 -11.55 -14.87 19.48
N GLY A 93 -10.60 -15.02 18.55
CA GLY A 93 -9.91 -16.28 18.32
C GLY A 93 -8.83 -16.55 19.37
N VAL A 94 -7.93 -17.49 19.07
CA VAL A 94 -6.81 -17.83 19.96
C VAL A 94 -5.77 -16.71 19.94
N PHE A 95 -5.39 -16.22 21.12
CA PHE A 95 -4.23 -15.35 21.29
C PHE A 95 -2.98 -16.21 21.47
N ARG A 96 -1.95 -16.00 20.64
CA ARG A 96 -0.61 -16.59 20.85
C ARG A 96 0.11 -15.74 21.90
N MET A 97 0.31 -16.30 23.09
CA MET A 97 1.07 -15.70 24.20
C MET A 97 2.56 -16.01 24.10
#